data_AF-A0A9Q0NVT5-F1
#
_entry.id   AF-A0A9Q0NVT5-F1
#
_cell.length_a   1.000
_cell.length_b   1.000
_cell.length_c   1.000
_cell.angle_alpha   90.00
_cell.angle_beta   90.00
_cell.angle_gamma   90.00
#
_symmetry.space_group_name_H-M   'P 1'
#
loop_
_entity.id
_entity.type
_entity.pdbx_description
1 polymer ?
#
loop_
_entity_poly.entity_id
_entity_poly.type
_entity_poly.pdbx_seq_one_letter_code
_entity_poly.pdbx_strand_id
1 'polypeptide(L)'
;MENKTEIAFFDLETTFPTPPGQGRAILEFGAIVVCPQKLEELRSYSTLVRPSNPKLISSLSARCNGITPEAVVLAPSFADIADTVYDILHGRIWAGHNIDRFDCVLIREAFAEIGRTAPEPQGTIDTLALLTQRFGSRAGDMKMASLATYFRLGNQTHRSLDDVRMNIEVLKHCATVLFLESSLPDTFPENHWVHPDEVSLPSIRALHDPFFRGSLKLFYEGAILQLCCPRLRIRFGISKKYSDHAGRPKLSFVVDASPNLCGVLDTCDRIVQKVYADSGCSSDWRCVVFRRQGSVNDPTVRL
;
A
#
# COMPACT_ATOMS: atom_id res chain seq x y z
N MET A 1 0.42 14.98 38.12
CA MET A 1 -0.53 14.42 37.13
C MET A 1 0.29 13.45 36.30
N GLU A 2 -0.02 12.16 36.36
CA GLU A 2 0.66 11.16 35.52
C GLU A 2 0.50 11.56 34.06
N ASN A 3 1.63 11.77 33.39
CA ASN A 3 1.70 12.16 31.99
C ASN A 3 1.30 10.94 31.16
N LYS A 4 -0.01 10.67 31.07
CA LYS A 4 -0.54 9.52 30.34
C LYS A 4 -0.30 9.79 28.86
N THR A 5 0.69 9.14 28.28
CA THR A 5 1.05 9.29 26.86
C THR A 5 -0.13 8.85 26.00
N GLU A 6 -0.88 9.79 25.45
CA GLU A 6 -1.96 9.52 24.49
C GLU A 6 -1.40 9.42 23.07
N ILE A 7 -2.11 8.72 22.19
CA ILE A 7 -1.79 8.65 20.76
C ILE A 7 -2.82 9.48 20.00
N ALA A 8 -2.37 10.45 19.21
CA ALA A 8 -3.19 11.19 18.27
C ALA A 8 -3.02 10.58 16.89
N PHE A 9 -4.04 9.85 16.42
CA PHE A 9 -4.15 9.47 15.02
C PHE A 9 -4.68 10.66 14.24
N PHE A 10 -4.05 11.05 13.14
CA PHE A 10 -4.56 12.14 12.29
C PHE A 10 -4.25 11.92 10.81
N ASP A 11 -5.03 12.60 9.97
CA ASP A 11 -4.95 12.60 8.50
C ASP A 11 -5.36 13.99 7.98
N LEU A 12 -4.83 14.36 6.82
CA LEU A 12 -5.12 15.61 6.13
C LEU A 12 -5.65 15.37 4.72
N GLU A 13 -6.82 15.94 4.44
CA GLU A 13 -7.21 16.21 3.07
C GLU A 13 -6.61 17.54 2.60
N THR A 14 -6.19 17.57 1.34
CA THR A 14 -5.38 18.67 0.81
C THR A 14 -5.67 18.95 -0.65
N THR A 15 -5.26 20.12 -1.12
CA THR A 15 -5.25 20.42 -2.55
C THR A 15 -4.22 19.57 -3.30
N PHE A 16 -4.45 19.35 -4.60
CA PHE A 16 -3.47 18.73 -5.50
C PHE A 16 -3.23 19.69 -6.66
N PRO A 17 -2.22 20.58 -6.56
CA PRO A 17 -1.98 21.55 -7.61
C PRO A 17 -1.61 20.86 -8.93
N THR A 18 -2.24 21.30 -10.02
CA THR A 18 -1.89 20.97 -11.40
C THR A 18 -1.54 22.27 -12.13
N PRO A 19 -0.29 22.49 -12.59
CA PRO A 19 0.87 21.58 -12.58
C PRO A 19 1.52 21.40 -11.19
N PRO A 20 2.29 20.31 -10.99
CA PRO A 20 3.03 20.07 -9.74
C PRO A 20 3.96 21.24 -9.39
N GLY A 21 4.00 21.64 -8.12
CA GLY A 21 4.94 22.66 -7.60
C GLY A 21 4.32 23.97 -7.11
N GLN A 22 3.00 24.18 -7.21
CA GLN A 22 2.34 25.40 -6.70
C GLN A 22 2.07 25.42 -5.18
N GLY A 23 2.70 24.54 -4.40
CA GLY A 23 2.43 24.40 -2.97
C GLY A 23 1.11 23.66 -2.69
N ARG A 24 1.06 22.95 -1.57
CA ARG A 24 -0.08 22.14 -1.15
C ARG A 24 -0.72 22.82 0.04
N ALA A 25 -2.05 22.87 0.09
CA ALA A 25 -2.77 23.45 1.22
C ALA A 25 -3.69 22.42 1.89
N ILE A 26 -3.81 22.54 3.21
CA ILE A 26 -4.73 21.74 4.02
C ILE A 26 -6.16 22.21 3.75
N LEU A 27 -7.05 21.26 3.50
CA LEU A 27 -8.49 21.48 3.26
C LEU A 27 -9.37 20.89 4.35
N GLU A 28 -8.87 19.90 5.07
CA GLU A 28 -9.52 19.30 6.23
C GLU A 28 -8.44 18.77 7.15
N PHE A 29 -8.69 18.86 8.45
CA PHE A 29 -7.90 18.22 9.48
C PHE A 29 -8.81 17.26 10.24
N GLY A 30 -8.47 15.98 10.27
CA GLY A 30 -9.17 14.97 11.04
C GLY A 30 -8.23 14.30 12.05
N ALA A 31 -8.67 14.14 13.29
CA ALA A 31 -7.88 13.50 14.32
C ALA A 31 -8.75 12.72 15.33
N ILE A 32 -8.19 11.63 15.83
CA ILE A 32 -8.73 10.83 16.93
C ILE A 32 -7.63 10.63 17.97
N VAL A 33 -7.87 11.08 19.19
CA VAL A 33 -7.00 10.79 20.34
C VAL A 33 -7.48 9.49 20.99
N VAL A 34 -6.57 8.54 21.16
CA VAL A 34 -6.86 7.22 21.73
C VAL A 34 -6.04 6.94 22.99
N CYS A 35 -6.61 6.12 23.87
CA CYS A 35 -5.90 5.54 25.00
C CYS A 35 -4.94 4.45 24.51
N PRO A 36 -3.62 4.51 24.78
CA PRO A 36 -2.68 3.50 24.27
C PRO A 36 -2.91 2.10 24.85
N GLN A 37 -3.52 2.01 26.04
CA GLN A 37 -3.74 0.73 26.73
C GLN A 37 -4.93 -0.04 26.19
N LYS A 38 -5.92 0.66 25.65
CA LYS A 38 -7.21 0.06 25.24
C LYS A 38 -7.57 0.33 23.78
N LEU A 39 -6.86 1.24 23.11
CA LEU A 39 -7.20 1.79 21.79
C LEU A 39 -8.64 2.31 21.69
N GLU A 40 -9.18 2.78 22.82
CA GLU A 40 -10.48 3.44 22.91
C GLU A 40 -10.34 4.90 22.45
N GLU A 41 -11.25 5.34 21.60
CA GLU A 41 -11.41 6.75 21.21
C GLU A 41 -11.78 7.59 22.43
N LEU A 42 -10.89 8.51 22.82
CA LEU A 42 -11.09 9.45 23.92
C LEU A 42 -11.78 10.72 23.43
N ARG A 43 -11.35 11.21 22.26
CA ARG A 43 -11.97 12.33 21.56
C ARG A 43 -11.65 12.27 20.06
N SER A 44 -12.56 12.78 19.25
CA SER A 44 -12.33 13.06 17.83
C SER A 44 -12.51 14.54 17.53
N TYR A 45 -11.78 15.03 16.54
CA TYR A 45 -11.95 16.37 16.00
C TYR A 45 -11.86 16.30 14.47
N SER A 46 -12.75 17.00 13.77
CA SER A 46 -12.68 17.17 12.33
C SER A 46 -13.19 18.54 11.95
N THR A 47 -12.50 19.20 11.03
CA THR A 47 -12.95 20.48 10.50
C THR A 47 -12.38 20.71 9.11
N LEU A 48 -13.14 21.38 8.24
CA LEU A 48 -12.60 21.92 7.00
C LEU A 48 -11.67 23.09 7.32
N VAL A 49 -10.70 23.32 6.44
CA VAL A 49 -9.72 24.39 6.55
C VAL A 49 -9.73 25.20 5.28
N ARG A 50 -9.94 26.51 5.42
CA ARG A 50 -9.86 27.45 4.32
C ARG A 50 -8.39 27.79 4.04
N PRO A 51 -7.86 27.51 2.85
CA PRO A 51 -6.48 27.84 2.51
C PRO A 51 -6.28 29.36 2.39
N SER A 52 -5.08 29.84 2.75
CA SER A 52 -4.72 31.26 2.69
C SER A 52 -4.77 31.83 1.27
N ASN A 53 -4.48 30.98 0.26
CA ASN A 53 -4.55 31.33 -1.15
C ASN A 53 -5.83 30.78 -1.79
N PRO A 54 -6.83 31.64 -2.12
CA PRO A 54 -8.09 31.21 -2.71
C PRO A 54 -7.95 30.50 -4.07
N LYS A 55 -6.86 30.72 -4.81
CA LYS A 55 -6.63 30.03 -6.10
C LYS A 55 -6.48 28.52 -5.94
N LEU A 56 -6.13 28.04 -4.74
CA LEU A 56 -6.02 26.61 -4.45
C LEU A 56 -7.40 25.93 -4.29
N ILE A 57 -8.46 26.72 -4.07
CA ILE A 57 -9.84 26.24 -3.98
C ILE A 57 -10.40 25.92 -5.38
N SER A 58 -10.01 26.66 -6.42
CA SER A 58 -10.47 26.37 -7.79
C SER A 58 -9.98 25.04 -8.36
N SER A 59 -8.94 24.44 -7.77
CA SER A 59 -8.41 23.11 -8.16
C SER A 59 -9.11 21.91 -7.49
N LEU A 60 -10.17 22.13 -6.72
CA LEU A 60 -10.85 21.07 -5.94
C LEU A 60 -11.67 20.07 -6.78
N SER A 61 -11.93 20.37 -8.06
CA SER A 61 -12.99 19.76 -8.86
C SER A 61 -12.80 18.28 -9.27
N ALA A 62 -11.86 17.53 -8.68
CA ALA A 62 -11.44 16.22 -9.21
C ALA A 62 -11.47 15.01 -8.25
N ARG A 63 -11.82 15.15 -6.95
CA ARG A 63 -11.85 14.00 -6.02
C ARG A 63 -13.25 13.63 -5.52
N CYS A 64 -13.43 12.34 -5.24
CA CYS A 64 -14.61 11.75 -4.61
C CYS A 64 -14.70 11.99 -3.09
N ASN A 65 -14.07 13.02 -2.55
CA ASN A 65 -14.11 13.33 -1.11
C ASN A 65 -15.30 14.20 -0.70
N GLY A 66 -16.11 14.69 -1.66
CA GLY A 66 -17.29 15.49 -1.37
C GLY A 66 -17.00 16.85 -0.72
N ILE A 67 -15.75 17.33 -0.74
CA ILE A 67 -15.38 18.67 -0.25
C ILE A 67 -15.70 19.67 -1.37
N THR A 68 -16.69 20.54 -1.15
CA THR A 68 -17.08 21.54 -2.14
C THR A 68 -16.35 22.88 -1.92
N PRO A 69 -16.07 23.64 -3.00
CA PRO A 69 -15.49 24.98 -2.88
C PRO A 69 -16.26 25.90 -1.92
N GLU A 70 -17.59 25.83 -1.94
CA GLU A 70 -18.46 26.67 -1.11
C GLU A 70 -18.29 26.36 0.37
N ALA A 71 -18.18 25.07 0.73
CA ALA A 71 -17.95 24.64 2.10
C ALA A 71 -16.57 25.09 2.60
N VAL A 72 -15.54 25.02 1.76
CA VAL A 72 -14.17 25.44 2.11
C VAL A 72 -14.06 26.96 2.28
N VAL A 73 -14.78 27.76 1.47
CA VAL A 73 -14.75 29.23 1.58
C VAL A 73 -15.35 29.72 2.92
N LEU A 74 -16.33 28.98 3.44
CA LEU A 74 -16.98 29.26 4.73
C LEU A 74 -16.25 28.65 5.93
N ALA A 75 -15.25 27.79 5.69
CA ALA A 75 -14.48 27.13 6.73
C ALA A 75 -13.55 28.10 7.48
N PRO A 76 -13.16 27.77 8.73
CA PRO A 76 -12.13 28.52 9.44
C PRO A 76 -10.78 28.44 8.72
N SER A 77 -9.93 29.45 8.90
CA SER A 77 -8.54 29.39 8.44
C SER A 77 -7.71 28.46 9.34
N PHE A 78 -6.50 28.09 8.89
CA PHE A 78 -5.59 27.33 9.76
C PHE A 78 -5.23 28.10 11.04
N ALA A 79 -5.07 29.42 10.97
CA ALA A 79 -4.81 30.28 12.13
C ALA A 79 -5.93 30.18 13.18
N ASP A 80 -7.19 30.09 12.75
CA ASP A 80 -8.36 30.00 13.63
C ASP A 80 -8.41 28.66 14.38
N ILE A 81 -7.89 27.58 13.78
CA ILE A 81 -7.89 26.24 14.39
C ILE A 81 -6.56 25.84 15.03
N ALA A 82 -5.52 26.67 14.89
CA ALA A 82 -4.16 26.33 15.27
C ALA A 82 -4.01 25.98 16.76
N ASP A 83 -4.73 26.66 17.66
CA ASP A 83 -4.73 26.32 19.09
C ASP A 83 -5.30 24.92 19.33
N THR A 84 -6.43 24.59 18.66
CA THR A 84 -7.06 23.28 18.80
C THR A 84 -6.16 22.17 18.25
N VAL A 85 -5.54 22.39 17.09
CA VAL A 85 -4.59 21.45 16.49
C VAL A 85 -3.37 21.26 17.39
N TYR A 86 -2.84 22.34 17.95
CA TYR A 86 -1.71 22.28 18.89
C TYR A 86 -2.08 21.46 20.13
N ASP A 87 -3.24 21.72 20.74
CA ASP A 87 -3.73 20.99 21.91
C ASP A 87 -4.06 19.53 21.62
N ILE A 88 -4.34 19.18 20.37
CA ILE A 88 -4.51 17.79 19.93
C ILE A 88 -3.16 17.09 19.78
N LEU A 89 -2.17 17.74 19.18
CA LEU A 89 -0.95 17.09 18.73
C LEU A 89 0.23 17.22 19.71
N HIS A 90 0.39 18.36 20.37
CA HIS A 90 1.58 18.64 21.17
C HIS A 90 1.72 17.68 22.35
N GLY A 91 2.92 17.14 22.52
CA GLY A 91 3.25 16.24 23.63
C GLY A 91 2.59 14.87 23.55
N ARG A 92 1.98 14.48 22.42
CA ARG A 92 1.41 13.14 22.18
C ARG A 92 2.26 12.32 21.22
N ILE A 93 2.01 11.01 21.15
CA ILE A 93 2.51 10.20 20.04
C ILE A 93 1.65 10.51 18.82
N TRP A 94 2.26 10.71 17.67
CA TRP A 94 1.55 10.92 16.41
C TRP A 94 1.45 9.61 15.66
N ALA A 95 0.28 9.30 15.12
CA ALA A 95 0.07 8.12 14.32
C ALA A 95 -0.77 8.44 13.07
N GLY A 96 -0.47 7.78 11.97
CA GLY A 96 -1.11 8.07 10.68
C GLY A 96 -0.51 7.21 9.59
N HIS A 97 -1.12 7.20 8.41
CA HIS A 97 -0.67 6.34 7.31
C HIS A 97 0.12 7.16 6.30
N ASN A 98 1.41 6.85 6.12
CA ASN A 98 2.35 7.70 5.37
C ASN A 98 2.57 9.08 6.02
N ILE A 99 2.39 9.16 7.34
CA ILE A 99 2.32 10.42 8.08
C ILE A 99 3.65 11.17 8.11
N ASP A 100 4.78 10.44 8.17
CA ASP A 100 6.10 11.05 8.34
C ASP A 100 6.49 11.91 7.13
N ARG A 101 6.11 11.46 5.93
CA ARG A 101 6.44 12.11 4.66
C ARG A 101 5.38 13.10 4.21
N PHE A 102 4.24 13.12 4.87
CA PHE A 102 3.06 13.82 4.39
C PHE A 102 2.46 14.73 5.45
N ASP A 103 1.60 14.21 6.33
CA ASP A 103 0.82 15.03 7.25
C ASP A 103 1.70 15.76 8.28
N CYS A 104 2.75 15.10 8.78
CA CYS A 104 3.71 15.69 9.71
C CYS A 104 4.41 16.93 9.13
N VAL A 105 4.71 16.89 7.83
CA VAL A 105 5.37 17.97 7.10
C VAL A 105 4.41 19.14 6.93
N LEU A 106 3.18 18.85 6.46
CA LEU A 106 2.16 19.88 6.21
C LEU A 106 1.70 20.59 7.47
N ILE A 107 1.57 19.89 8.61
CA ILE A 107 1.26 20.54 9.89
C ILE A 107 2.37 21.53 10.25
N ARG A 108 3.65 21.14 10.12
CA ARG A 108 4.76 22.05 10.44
C ARG A 108 4.79 23.26 9.52
N GLU A 109 4.57 23.06 8.22
CA GLU A 109 4.48 24.14 7.24
C GLU A 109 3.33 25.10 7.56
N ALA A 110 2.15 24.57 7.92
CA ALA A 110 0.99 25.38 8.25
C ALA A 110 1.19 26.22 9.53
N PHE A 111 1.85 25.69 10.56
CA PHE A 111 2.25 26.47 11.75
C PHE A 111 3.30 27.54 11.41
N ALA A 112 4.27 27.21 10.55
CA ALA A 112 5.29 28.15 10.11
C ALA A 112 4.68 29.31 9.30
N GLU A 113 3.69 29.05 8.44
CA GLU A 113 2.99 30.06 7.63
C GLU A 113 2.30 31.13 8.49
N ILE A 114 1.77 30.74 9.65
CA ILE A 114 1.12 31.65 10.59
C ILE A 114 2.08 32.21 11.66
N GLY A 115 3.39 31.97 11.53
CA GLY A 115 4.41 32.47 12.44
C GLY A 115 4.36 31.86 13.85
N ARG A 116 3.87 30.61 13.98
CA ARG A 116 3.75 29.91 15.26
C ARG A 116 4.67 28.69 15.32
N THR A 117 5.11 28.33 16.53
CA THR A 117 5.85 27.08 16.75
C THR A 117 4.93 25.88 16.56
N ALA A 118 5.37 24.90 15.77
CA ALA A 118 4.63 23.68 15.52
C ALA A 118 4.53 22.80 16.79
N PRO A 119 3.49 21.95 16.92
CA PRO A 119 3.41 20.96 17.97
C PRO A 119 4.52 19.90 17.79
N GLU A 120 5.06 19.38 18.90
CA GLU A 120 6.11 18.36 18.88
C GLU A 120 5.58 17.03 19.42
N PRO A 121 5.79 15.92 18.70
CA PRO A 121 5.42 14.60 19.16
C PRO A 121 6.42 14.03 20.17
N GLN A 122 5.96 13.13 21.05
CA GLN A 122 6.86 12.26 21.81
C GLN A 122 7.51 11.18 20.92
N GLY A 123 6.84 10.83 19.82
CA GLY A 123 7.28 9.87 18.82
C GLY A 123 6.25 9.77 17.69
N THR A 124 6.65 9.23 16.54
CA THR A 124 5.76 9.02 15.39
C THR A 124 5.60 7.54 15.08
N ILE A 125 4.39 7.17 14.63
CA ILE A 125 4.03 5.84 14.16
C ILE A 125 3.43 6.00 12.77
N ASP A 126 4.28 5.83 11.75
CA ASP A 126 3.82 5.73 10.37
C ASP A 126 3.31 4.31 10.11
N THR A 127 1.99 4.15 10.02
CA THR A 127 1.36 2.84 9.83
C THR A 127 1.64 2.25 8.45
N LEU A 128 1.95 3.05 7.43
CA LEU A 128 2.38 2.52 6.12
C LEU A 128 3.73 1.82 6.28
N ALA A 129 4.71 2.50 6.88
CA ALA A 129 6.04 1.94 7.10
C ALA A 129 5.99 0.72 8.03
N LEU A 130 5.29 0.84 9.16
CA LEU A 130 5.13 -0.22 10.15
C LEU A 130 4.48 -1.47 9.56
N LEU A 131 3.34 -1.32 8.87
CA LEU A 131 2.62 -2.45 8.30
C LEU A 131 3.36 -3.05 7.09
N THR A 132 4.03 -2.24 6.28
CA THR A 132 4.89 -2.76 5.20
C THR A 132 5.99 -3.65 5.76
N GLN A 133 6.60 -3.26 6.89
CA GLN A 133 7.66 -4.03 7.53
C GLN A 133 7.14 -5.30 8.23
N ARG A 134 6.01 -5.23 8.93
CA ARG A 134 5.51 -6.31 9.79
C ARG A 134 4.47 -7.21 9.12
N PHE A 135 3.50 -6.61 8.45
CA PHE A 135 2.43 -7.32 7.76
C PHE A 135 2.83 -7.78 6.36
N GLY A 136 3.79 -7.07 5.73
CA GLY A 136 4.27 -7.36 4.38
C GLY A 136 3.21 -7.11 3.31
N SER A 137 3.53 -7.39 2.05
CA SER A 137 2.69 -7.07 0.88
C SER A 137 1.47 -8.00 0.68
N ARG A 138 0.94 -8.59 1.76
CA ARG A 138 -0.20 -9.52 1.72
C ARG A 138 -1.46 -8.86 1.15
N ALA A 139 -1.62 -7.57 1.44
CA ALA A 139 -2.68 -6.71 0.94
C ALA A 139 -2.28 -5.90 -0.32
N GLY A 140 -1.24 -6.32 -1.05
CA GLY A 140 -0.79 -5.63 -2.26
C GLY A 140 0.17 -4.46 -1.98
N ASP A 141 -0.19 -3.26 -2.44
CA ASP A 141 0.66 -2.06 -2.39
C ASP A 141 0.69 -1.35 -1.03
N MET A 142 0.01 -1.92 -0.04
CA MET A 142 -0.06 -1.44 1.35
C MET A 142 -0.68 -0.06 1.54
N LYS A 143 -1.32 0.50 0.51
CA LYS A 143 -2.13 1.71 0.66
C LYS A 143 -3.37 1.41 1.51
N MET A 144 -3.89 2.46 2.17
CA MET A 144 -5.09 2.37 3.01
C MET A 144 -6.26 1.67 2.31
N ALA A 145 -6.60 2.06 1.08
CA ALA A 145 -7.67 1.44 0.29
C ALA A 145 -7.45 -0.07 0.03
N SER A 146 -6.21 -0.48 -0.25
CA SER A 146 -5.86 -1.89 -0.48
C SER A 146 -5.98 -2.72 0.80
N LEU A 147 -5.55 -2.16 1.93
CA LEU A 147 -5.69 -2.77 3.25
C LEU A 147 -7.16 -2.88 3.68
N ALA A 148 -7.95 -1.81 3.52
CA ALA A 148 -9.37 -1.81 3.82
C ALA A 148 -10.13 -2.84 2.96
N THR A 149 -9.81 -2.92 1.68
CA THR A 149 -10.35 -3.93 0.75
C THR A 149 -9.99 -5.35 1.20
N TYR A 150 -8.72 -5.59 1.57
CA TYR A 150 -8.24 -6.89 2.05
C TYR A 150 -9.03 -7.39 3.27
N PHE A 151 -9.30 -6.51 4.23
CA PHE A 151 -10.08 -6.84 5.43
C PHE A 151 -11.59 -6.65 5.29
N ARG A 152 -12.09 -6.27 4.11
CA ARG A 152 -13.52 -5.99 3.83
C ARG A 152 -14.11 -4.91 4.74
N LEU A 153 -13.35 -3.86 5.02
CA LEU A 153 -13.74 -2.72 5.87
C LEU A 153 -14.52 -1.63 5.11
N GLY A 154 -14.82 -1.85 3.83
CA GLY A 154 -15.45 -0.85 2.97
C GLY A 154 -14.46 -0.03 2.16
N ASN A 155 -14.96 1.02 1.50
CA ASN A 155 -14.17 1.89 0.63
C ASN A 155 -13.69 3.13 1.38
N GLN A 156 -12.46 3.55 1.10
CA GLN A 156 -11.93 4.82 1.60
C GLN A 156 -12.78 5.99 1.05
N THR A 157 -13.29 6.84 1.94
CA THR A 157 -14.15 7.98 1.56
C THR A 157 -13.32 9.22 1.22
N HIS A 158 -12.02 9.21 1.56
CA HIS A 158 -11.15 10.37 1.43
C HIS A 158 -11.65 11.56 2.27
N ARG A 159 -12.18 11.27 3.46
CA ARG A 159 -12.46 12.25 4.51
C ARG A 159 -11.48 11.99 5.63
N SER A 160 -10.84 13.05 6.12
CA SER A 160 -9.73 12.95 7.06
C SER A 160 -10.09 12.13 8.30
N LEU A 161 -11.25 12.38 8.92
CA LEU A 161 -11.66 11.64 10.12
C LEU A 161 -12.06 10.18 9.82
N ASP A 162 -12.68 9.92 8.67
CA ASP A 162 -13.05 8.56 8.27
C ASP A 162 -11.80 7.74 7.96
N ASP A 163 -10.82 8.35 7.30
CA ASP A 163 -9.53 7.74 6.97
C ASP A 163 -8.71 7.48 8.23
N VAL A 164 -8.78 8.35 9.24
CA VAL A 164 -8.24 8.08 10.59
C VAL A 164 -8.89 6.85 11.23
N ARG A 165 -10.23 6.74 11.19
CA ARG A 165 -10.94 5.56 11.71
C ARG A 165 -10.55 4.29 10.95
N MET A 166 -10.48 4.38 9.62
CA MET A 166 -10.05 3.28 8.77
C MET A 166 -8.63 2.83 9.11
N ASN A 167 -7.71 3.77 9.33
CA ASN A 167 -6.34 3.45 9.73
C ASN A 167 -6.29 2.71 11.06
N ILE A 168 -7.05 3.15 12.06
CA ILE A 168 -7.16 2.46 13.36
C ILE A 168 -7.71 1.04 13.17
N GLU A 169 -8.77 0.86 12.38
CA GLU A 169 -9.35 -0.46 12.12
C GLU A 169 -8.40 -1.39 11.36
N VAL A 170 -7.73 -0.89 10.32
CA VAL A 170 -6.69 -1.63 9.59
C VAL A 170 -5.58 -2.07 10.54
N LEU A 171 -5.09 -1.17 11.40
CA LEU A 171 -4.05 -1.48 12.37
C LEU A 171 -4.50 -2.58 13.35
N LYS A 172 -5.73 -2.52 13.86
CA LYS A 172 -6.31 -3.58 14.73
C LYS A 172 -6.35 -4.94 14.02
N HIS A 173 -6.79 -4.98 12.77
CA HIS A 173 -6.87 -6.22 11.99
C HIS A 173 -5.48 -6.80 11.70
N CYS A 174 -4.54 -5.98 11.22
CA CYS A 174 -3.17 -6.40 11.00
C CYS A 174 -2.52 -6.91 12.30
N ALA A 175 -2.67 -6.18 13.41
CA ALA A 175 -2.11 -6.58 14.69
C ALA A 175 -2.71 -7.90 15.19
N THR A 176 -4.02 -8.11 15.01
CA THR A 176 -4.68 -9.37 15.37
C THR A 176 -4.16 -10.54 14.57
N VAL A 177 -4.00 -10.38 13.25
CA VAL A 177 -3.41 -11.42 12.39
C VAL A 177 -1.99 -11.74 12.84
N LEU A 178 -1.13 -10.73 12.99
CA LEU A 178 0.26 -10.93 13.41
C LEU A 178 0.36 -11.61 14.79
N PHE A 179 -0.52 -11.23 15.73
CA PHE A 179 -0.58 -11.85 17.05
C PHE A 179 -0.94 -13.33 16.98
N LEU A 180 -1.95 -13.69 16.17
CA LEU A 180 -2.35 -15.08 15.96
C LEU A 180 -1.26 -15.90 15.27
N GLU A 181 -0.63 -15.36 14.23
CA GLU A 181 0.45 -16.04 13.52
C GLU A 181 1.65 -16.31 14.44
N SER A 182 2.01 -15.33 15.28
CA SER A 182 3.08 -15.48 16.26
C SER A 182 2.81 -16.56 17.32
N SER A 183 1.54 -16.96 17.51
CA SER A 183 1.15 -17.99 18.49
C SER A 183 1.44 -19.41 18.00
N LEU A 184 1.51 -19.62 16.68
CA LEU A 184 1.78 -20.92 16.05
C LEU A 184 2.66 -20.73 14.80
N PRO A 185 3.94 -20.35 14.97
CA PRO A 185 4.82 -20.00 13.85
C PRO A 185 5.02 -21.13 12.84
N ASP A 186 4.96 -22.40 13.29
CA ASP A 186 5.09 -23.57 12.41
C ASP A 186 3.84 -23.83 11.56
N THR A 187 2.68 -23.28 11.95
CA THR A 187 1.39 -23.44 11.24
C THR A 187 1.07 -22.25 10.36
N PHE A 188 1.51 -21.05 10.74
CA PHE A 188 1.34 -19.81 9.98
C PHE A 188 2.69 -19.26 9.52
N PRO A 189 3.34 -19.88 8.52
CA PRO A 189 4.64 -19.40 8.08
C PRO A 189 4.49 -18.01 7.43
N GLU A 190 5.21 -17.02 7.98
CA GLU A 190 5.36 -15.69 7.40
C GLU A 190 5.83 -15.81 5.94
N ASN A 191 5.09 -15.24 4.97
CA ASN A 191 5.47 -15.07 3.55
C ASN A 191 6.56 -16.07 3.10
N HIS A 192 6.21 -17.35 3.05
CA HIS A 192 7.18 -18.41 2.89
C HIS A 192 7.67 -18.43 1.44
N TRP A 193 8.82 -17.80 1.20
CA TRP A 193 9.54 -18.01 -0.03
C TRP A 193 10.07 -19.45 -0.03
N VAL A 194 9.47 -20.32 -0.82
CA VAL A 194 9.85 -21.73 -0.91
C VAL A 194 11.02 -21.85 -1.88
N HIS A 195 12.02 -22.67 -1.59
CA HIS A 195 13.01 -23.03 -2.61
C HIS A 195 12.34 -23.96 -3.65
N PRO A 196 12.60 -23.86 -4.97
CA PRO A 196 11.96 -24.73 -5.96
C PRO A 196 12.09 -26.24 -5.69
N ASP A 197 13.14 -26.64 -4.98
CA ASP A 197 13.41 -28.04 -4.61
C ASP A 197 12.49 -28.56 -3.49
N GLU A 198 11.88 -27.66 -2.72
CA GLU A 198 11.00 -27.96 -1.59
C GLU A 198 9.52 -27.95 -2.00
N VAL A 199 9.20 -27.52 -3.23
CA VAL A 199 7.82 -27.39 -3.70
C VAL A 199 7.24 -28.76 -4.08
N SER A 200 6.23 -29.18 -3.33
CA SER A 200 5.36 -30.30 -3.74
C SER A 200 4.42 -29.86 -4.87
N LEU A 201 4.71 -30.28 -6.11
CA LEU A 201 3.91 -29.93 -7.30
C LEU A 201 2.40 -30.20 -7.15
N PRO A 202 1.93 -31.32 -6.55
CA PRO A 202 0.52 -31.58 -6.32
C PRO A 202 -0.16 -30.65 -5.32
N SER A 203 0.58 -29.82 -4.57
CA SER A 203 0.04 -28.85 -3.62
C SER A 203 -0.21 -27.47 -4.24
N ILE A 204 0.21 -27.25 -5.49
CA ILE A 204 0.00 -25.97 -6.19
C ILE A 204 -1.47 -25.85 -6.63
N ARG A 205 -2.09 -24.70 -6.38
CA ARG A 205 -3.47 -24.37 -6.79
C ARG A 205 -3.50 -23.02 -7.50
N ALA A 206 -4.45 -22.81 -8.40
CA ALA A 206 -4.74 -21.49 -8.94
C ALA A 206 -6.16 -21.08 -8.57
N LEU A 207 -6.34 -19.82 -8.20
CA LEU A 207 -7.65 -19.24 -7.89
C LEU A 207 -7.78 -17.90 -8.62
N HIS A 208 -8.99 -17.57 -9.06
CA HIS A 208 -9.27 -16.24 -9.59
C HIS A 208 -9.02 -15.18 -8.53
N ASP A 209 -8.37 -14.10 -8.93
CA ASP A 209 -8.25 -12.95 -8.06
C ASP A 209 -9.64 -12.30 -7.92
N PRO A 210 -10.24 -12.26 -6.72
CA PRO A 210 -11.54 -11.62 -6.54
C PRO A 210 -11.49 -10.10 -6.74
N PHE A 211 -10.29 -9.49 -6.71
CA PHE A 211 -10.09 -8.05 -6.80
C PHE A 211 -9.80 -7.56 -8.22
N PHE A 212 -9.33 -8.43 -9.13
CA PHE A 212 -8.94 -8.05 -10.48
C PHE A 212 -9.53 -9.04 -11.50
N ARG A 213 -10.61 -8.61 -12.17
CA ARG A 213 -11.30 -9.40 -13.20
C ARG A 213 -10.32 -9.80 -14.30
N GLY A 214 -10.16 -11.11 -14.51
CA GLY A 214 -9.26 -11.67 -15.52
C GLY A 214 -7.85 -11.99 -15.04
N SER A 215 -7.56 -11.85 -13.74
CA SER A 215 -6.29 -12.28 -13.16
C SER A 215 -6.43 -13.53 -12.28
N LEU A 216 -5.34 -14.29 -12.18
CA LEU A 216 -5.24 -15.54 -11.44
C LEU A 216 -4.05 -15.46 -10.48
N LYS A 217 -4.23 -16.00 -9.27
CA LYS A 217 -3.17 -16.14 -8.26
C LYS A 217 -2.87 -17.62 -8.04
N LEU A 218 -1.58 -17.94 -7.94
CA LEU A 218 -1.09 -19.27 -7.62
C LEU A 218 -0.84 -19.37 -6.12
N PHE A 219 -1.21 -20.51 -5.54
CA PHE A 219 -1.10 -20.81 -4.12
C PHE A 219 -0.33 -22.11 -3.91
N TYR A 220 0.43 -22.17 -2.83
CA TYR A 220 1.12 -23.36 -2.32
C TYR A 220 0.89 -23.46 -0.81
N GLU A 221 0.36 -24.60 -0.37
CA GLU A 221 0.06 -24.87 1.04
C GLU A 221 -0.78 -23.77 1.73
N GLY A 222 -1.72 -23.18 1.00
CA GLY A 222 -2.65 -22.16 1.52
C GLY A 222 -2.14 -20.72 1.44
N ALA A 223 -0.87 -20.50 1.09
CA ALA A 223 -0.29 -19.17 0.88
C ALA A 223 -0.07 -18.86 -0.62
N ILE A 224 0.12 -17.59 -0.98
CA ILE A 224 0.51 -17.22 -2.35
C ILE A 224 1.88 -17.85 -2.65
N LEU A 225 2.01 -18.56 -3.78
CA LEU A 225 3.27 -19.20 -4.17
C LEU A 225 4.34 -18.14 -4.44
N GLN A 226 5.36 -18.07 -3.59
CA GLN A 226 6.55 -17.24 -3.74
C GLN A 226 7.79 -18.14 -3.78
N LEU A 227 8.66 -17.96 -4.78
CA LEU A 227 9.82 -18.83 -5.00
C LEU A 227 11.14 -18.08 -4.73
N CYS A 228 11.97 -18.59 -3.83
CA CYS A 228 13.34 -18.07 -3.62
C CYS A 228 14.33 -18.81 -4.52
N CYS A 229 14.94 -18.09 -5.46
CA CYS A 229 15.94 -18.65 -6.38
C CYS A 229 17.28 -17.90 -6.26
N PRO A 230 18.10 -18.18 -5.22
CA PRO A 230 19.24 -17.32 -4.85
C PRO A 230 20.43 -17.38 -5.84
N ARG A 231 20.42 -18.31 -6.80
CA ARG A 231 21.56 -18.57 -7.70
C ARG A 231 21.18 -18.60 -9.18
N LEU A 232 20.24 -17.76 -9.59
CA LEU A 232 19.87 -17.64 -11.01
C LEU A 232 21.00 -17.00 -11.80
N ARG A 233 21.43 -17.69 -12.86
CA ARG A 233 22.37 -17.13 -13.83
C ARG A 233 21.61 -16.23 -14.79
N ILE A 234 21.83 -14.93 -14.69
CA ILE A 234 21.19 -13.93 -15.55
C ILE A 234 21.96 -13.83 -16.86
N ARG A 235 21.27 -14.02 -17.99
CA ARG A 235 21.74 -13.67 -19.33
C ARG A 235 21.03 -12.41 -19.76
N PHE A 236 21.78 -11.38 -20.16
CA PHE A 236 21.21 -10.12 -20.62
C PHE A 236 21.74 -9.77 -22.01
N GLY A 237 20.95 -9.04 -22.78
CA GLY A 237 21.34 -8.62 -24.11
C GLY A 237 20.33 -7.69 -24.76
N ILE A 238 20.76 -7.02 -25.83
CA ILE A 238 19.90 -6.10 -26.58
C ILE A 238 18.98 -6.92 -27.49
N SER A 239 17.67 -6.83 -27.25
CA SER A 239 16.67 -7.50 -28.08
C SER A 239 16.19 -6.57 -29.19
N LYS A 240 16.44 -6.95 -30.44
CA LYS A 240 15.84 -6.28 -31.61
C LYS A 240 14.36 -6.66 -31.82
N LYS A 241 13.85 -7.60 -31.04
CA LYS A 241 12.46 -8.09 -31.11
C LYS A 241 11.47 -7.18 -30.38
N TYR A 242 11.97 -6.32 -29.49
CA TYR A 242 11.16 -5.42 -28.67
C TYR A 242 11.82 -4.04 -28.66
N SER A 243 11.10 -3.04 -29.14
CA SER A 243 11.54 -1.65 -29.13
C SER A 243 10.85 -0.86 -28.03
N ASP A 244 11.49 0.18 -27.53
CA ASP A 244 10.83 1.20 -26.71
C ASP A 244 9.90 2.07 -27.55
N HIS A 245 9.19 3.00 -26.89
CA HIS A 245 8.26 3.90 -27.57
C HIS A 245 8.94 4.82 -28.60
N ALA A 246 10.27 4.90 -28.58
CA ALA A 246 11.10 5.62 -29.54
C ALA A 246 11.77 4.70 -30.59
N GLY A 247 11.38 3.42 -30.66
CA GLY A 247 11.90 2.46 -31.64
C GLY A 247 13.26 1.83 -31.27
N ARG A 248 13.85 2.17 -30.13
CA ARG A 248 15.19 1.70 -29.73
C ARG A 248 15.13 0.28 -29.17
N PRO A 249 16.10 -0.59 -29.49
CA PRO A 249 16.16 -1.95 -28.96
C PRO A 249 16.14 -1.97 -27.43
N LYS A 250 15.26 -2.79 -26.84
CA LYS A 250 15.18 -2.93 -25.38
C LYS A 250 16.24 -3.91 -24.86
N LEU A 251 16.80 -3.58 -23.70
CA LEU A 251 17.56 -4.53 -22.89
C LEU A 251 16.62 -5.66 -22.43
N SER A 252 17.02 -6.90 -22.65
CA SER A 252 16.28 -8.10 -22.28
C SER A 252 17.08 -8.88 -21.27
N PHE A 253 16.42 -9.30 -20.18
CA PHE A 253 16.97 -10.19 -19.18
C PHE A 253 16.25 -11.54 -19.29
N VAL A 254 17.01 -12.62 -19.30
CA VAL A 254 16.51 -13.98 -19.14
C VAL A 254 17.36 -14.68 -18.10
N VAL A 255 16.81 -15.64 -17.39
CA VAL A 255 17.54 -16.42 -16.39
C VAL A 255 17.58 -17.88 -16.79
N ASP A 256 18.69 -18.54 -16.49
CA ASP A 256 18.78 -19.99 -16.61
C ASP A 256 17.94 -20.62 -15.50
N ALA A 257 17.05 -21.53 -15.88
CA ALA A 257 16.16 -22.20 -14.95
C ALA A 257 16.67 -23.60 -14.64
N SER A 258 16.78 -23.93 -13.35
CA SER A 258 17.09 -25.30 -12.92
C SER A 258 15.97 -26.27 -13.32
N PRO A 259 16.22 -27.59 -13.41
CA PRO A 259 15.18 -28.58 -13.69
C PRO A 259 14.00 -28.49 -12.71
N ASN A 260 14.25 -28.26 -11.42
CA ASN A 260 13.21 -28.14 -10.40
C ASN A 260 12.40 -26.86 -10.56
N LEU A 261 13.05 -25.72 -10.82
CA LEU A 261 12.34 -24.48 -11.15
C LEU A 261 11.49 -24.64 -12.41
N CYS A 262 12.01 -25.31 -13.44
CA CYS A 262 11.22 -25.65 -14.63
C CYS A 262 9.99 -26.49 -14.28
N GLY A 263 10.16 -27.52 -13.44
CA GLY A 263 9.07 -28.39 -13.00
C GLY A 263 7.96 -27.63 -12.26
N VAL A 264 8.32 -26.72 -11.37
CA VAL A 264 7.36 -25.83 -10.68
C VAL A 264 6.65 -24.94 -11.69
N LEU A 265 7.39 -24.22 -12.53
CA LEU A 265 6.82 -23.27 -13.49
C LEU A 265 5.95 -23.94 -14.56
N ASP A 266 6.34 -25.11 -15.08
CA ASP A 266 5.52 -25.88 -16.02
C ASP A 266 4.22 -26.37 -15.34
N THR A 267 4.27 -26.71 -14.05
CA THR A 267 3.08 -27.10 -13.28
C THR A 267 2.14 -25.92 -13.11
N CYS A 268 2.67 -24.75 -12.75
CA CYS A 268 1.94 -23.50 -12.71
C CYS A 268 1.27 -23.21 -14.07
N ASP A 269 2.03 -23.26 -15.18
CA ASP A 269 1.50 -23.04 -16.53
C ASP A 269 0.33 -23.97 -16.83
N ARG A 270 0.46 -25.28 -16.56
CA ARG A 270 -0.63 -26.24 -16.78
C ARG A 270 -1.88 -25.94 -15.96
N ILE A 271 -1.72 -25.59 -14.68
CA ILE A 271 -2.86 -25.28 -13.80
C ILE A 271 -3.56 -24.01 -14.30
N VAL A 272 -2.81 -22.96 -14.61
CA VAL A 272 -3.38 -21.68 -15.07
C VAL A 272 -4.01 -21.85 -16.45
N GLN A 273 -3.39 -22.59 -17.38
CA GLN A 273 -3.99 -22.92 -18.69
C GLN A 273 -5.35 -23.59 -18.55
N LYS A 274 -5.49 -24.54 -17.63
CA LYS A 274 -6.76 -25.24 -17.40
C LYS A 274 -7.84 -24.26 -16.95
N VAL A 275 -7.54 -23.44 -15.94
CA VAL A 275 -8.49 -22.43 -15.43
C VAL A 275 -8.79 -21.37 -16.49
N TYR A 276 -7.80 -21.02 -17.32
CA TYR A 276 -7.94 -20.07 -18.42
C TYR A 276 -8.80 -20.61 -19.56
N ALA A 277 -8.66 -21.88 -19.95
CA ALA A 277 -9.48 -22.52 -20.98
C ALA A 277 -10.96 -22.55 -20.57
N ASP A 278 -11.24 -22.80 -19.29
CA ASP A 278 -12.60 -22.78 -18.73
C ASP A 278 -13.24 -21.37 -18.74
N SER A 279 -12.44 -20.31 -18.92
CA SER A 279 -12.89 -18.91 -18.93
C SER A 279 -13.28 -18.35 -20.31
N GLY A 280 -13.06 -19.10 -21.39
CA GLY A 280 -13.48 -18.71 -22.76
C GLY A 280 -12.62 -17.62 -23.43
N CYS A 281 -11.42 -17.32 -22.91
CA CYS A 281 -10.54 -16.29 -23.46
C CYS A 281 -9.76 -16.78 -24.69
N SER A 282 -9.61 -15.93 -25.71
CA SER A 282 -9.02 -16.27 -27.03
C SER A 282 -7.57 -15.80 -27.24
N SER A 283 -6.91 -15.27 -26.22
CA SER A 283 -5.51 -14.80 -26.38
C SER A 283 -4.53 -15.97 -26.47
N ASP A 284 -3.51 -15.82 -27.32
CA ASP A 284 -2.43 -16.79 -27.47
C ASP A 284 -1.68 -17.04 -26.15
N TRP A 285 -1.58 -18.31 -25.76
CA TRP A 285 -0.82 -18.70 -24.57
C TRP A 285 0.69 -18.58 -24.81
N ARG A 286 1.42 -17.99 -23.87
CA ARG A 286 2.88 -17.96 -23.87
C ARG A 286 3.41 -18.66 -22.63
N CYS A 287 4.13 -19.76 -22.81
CA CYS A 287 4.75 -20.48 -21.71
C CYS A 287 5.82 -19.63 -21.03
N VAL A 288 5.96 -19.80 -19.71
CA VAL A 288 6.95 -19.10 -18.89
C VAL A 288 8.36 -19.64 -19.11
N VAL A 289 8.48 -20.95 -19.37
CA VAL A 289 9.76 -21.63 -19.62
C VAL A 289 10.01 -21.79 -21.12
N PHE A 290 11.12 -21.23 -21.60
CA PHE A 290 11.54 -21.34 -23.00
C PHE A 290 12.60 -22.43 -23.18
N ARG A 291 12.31 -23.41 -24.04
CA ARG A 291 13.22 -24.49 -24.44
C ARG A 291 13.54 -24.35 -25.93
N ARG A 292 14.79 -24.08 -26.30
CA ARG A 292 15.20 -24.06 -27.72
C ARG A 292 15.51 -25.47 -28.19
N GLN A 293 14.78 -25.98 -29.18
CA GLN A 293 15.13 -27.24 -29.83
C GLN A 293 16.48 -27.12 -30.55
N GLY A 294 17.39 -28.07 -30.31
CA GLY A 294 18.62 -28.23 -31.10
C GLY A 294 19.86 -27.45 -30.63
N SER A 295 19.88 -26.87 -29.43
CA SER A 295 21.10 -26.28 -28.85
C SER A 295 21.28 -26.72 -27.39
N VAL A 296 22.53 -26.93 -26.96
CA VAL A 296 22.99 -27.29 -25.59
C VAL A 296 22.64 -26.21 -24.53
N ASN A 297 21.77 -25.25 -24.85
CA ASN A 297 21.42 -24.17 -23.93
C ASN A 297 20.33 -24.63 -22.97
N ASP A 298 20.64 -24.52 -21.67
CA ASP A 298 19.71 -24.71 -20.56
C ASP A 298 18.38 -23.94 -20.77
N PRO A 299 17.25 -24.48 -20.26
CA PRO A 299 15.96 -23.80 -20.33
C PRO A 299 16.04 -22.41 -19.69
N THR A 300 15.41 -21.42 -20.31
CA THR A 300 15.45 -20.03 -19.84
C THR A 300 14.07 -19.52 -19.48
N VAL A 301 13.98 -18.71 -18.42
CA VAL A 301 12.77 -18.01 -18.01
C VAL A 301 12.98 -16.52 -18.22
N ARG A 302 11.93 -15.82 -18.65
CA ARG A 302 11.96 -14.36 -18.77
C ARG A 302 11.35 -13.75 -17.52
N LEU A 303 12.11 -12.90 -16.84
CA LEU A 303 11.64 -12.09 -15.73
C LEU A 303 10.90 -10.84 -16.24
#